data_AF-C0VZ54-F1
#
_entry.id   AF-C0VZ54-F1
#
_cell.length_a   1.000
_cell.length_b   1.000
_cell.length_c   1.000
_cell.angle_alpha   90.00
_cell.angle_beta   90.00
_cell.angle_gamma   90.00
#
_symmetry.space_group_name_H-M   'P 1'
#
loop_
_entity.id
_entity.type
_entity.pdbx_description
1 polymer ?
#
loop_
_entity_poly.entity_id
_entity_poly.type
_entity_poly.pdbx_seq_one_letter_code
_entity_poly.pdbx_strand_id
1 'polypeptide(L)'
;MVTFADRPRENNENYSVSARFYADFMKKKKNQKKGSDVAHLAQLGPGEGAAGERWRIEAESAPQTLFEVVERFRRNQHCEHGIYKYVKFCDLDGVAKSAAVVDRSRRGNATARICWEQLQSLACYLNALEEGRFQGGFKQYLDSDKVQGVKVPAKQFRAQESDTVRKAGKFRAQRRFKVPQELSSDGVYEMKRHFALGVGNSVAPRMYFELDTNQHFTAYIGYLGPHLDNLHTN
;
A
#
# COMPACT_ATOMS: atom_id res chain seq x y z
N MET A 1 30.02 -11.26 -31.50
CA MET A 1 30.37 -11.66 -30.11
C MET A 1 30.88 -10.41 -29.42
N VAL A 2 30.00 -9.67 -28.74
CA VAL A 2 30.31 -8.35 -28.14
C VAL A 2 30.42 -8.53 -26.64
N THR A 3 31.58 -8.16 -26.11
CA THR A 3 32.03 -8.37 -24.73
C THR A 3 31.33 -7.43 -23.74
N PHE A 4 30.84 -8.01 -22.65
CA PHE A 4 30.33 -7.31 -21.47
C PHE A 4 31.47 -6.66 -20.69
N ALA A 5 31.82 -5.41 -20.99
CA ALA A 5 32.58 -4.56 -20.10
C ALA A 5 32.33 -3.10 -20.49
N ASP A 6 31.44 -2.45 -19.75
CA ASP A 6 31.42 -1.00 -19.44
C ASP A 6 29.99 -0.58 -19.08
N ARG A 7 29.64 -0.76 -17.80
CA ARG A 7 28.62 0.06 -17.16
C ARG A 7 29.30 0.89 -16.07
N PRO A 8 29.13 2.22 -16.04
CA PRO A 8 29.72 3.05 -15.01
C PRO A 8 29.13 2.67 -13.65
N ARG A 9 30.01 2.48 -12.65
CA ARG A 9 29.63 2.36 -11.25
C ARG A 9 29.12 3.73 -10.79
N GLU A 10 27.81 3.93 -10.76
CA GLU A 10 27.23 5.09 -10.06
C GLU A 10 27.53 4.97 -8.56
N ASN A 11 28.17 6.01 -8.03
CA ASN A 11 28.65 6.09 -6.66
C ASN A 11 27.50 5.94 -5.66
N ASN A 12 27.59 4.87 -4.89
CA ASN A 12 26.60 4.38 -3.91
C ASN A 12 26.67 5.13 -2.55
N GLU A 13 27.11 6.39 -2.54
CA GLU A 13 27.36 7.12 -1.30
C GLU A 13 26.06 7.63 -0.66
N ASN A 14 25.07 8.02 -1.48
CA ASN A 14 23.75 8.49 -1.01
C ASN A 14 22.85 7.37 -0.42
N TYR A 15 23.05 6.10 -0.83
CA TYR A 15 22.38 4.93 -0.23
C TYR A 15 22.91 4.62 1.17
N SER A 16 24.19 4.93 1.44
CA SER A 16 24.82 4.64 2.74
C SER A 16 24.31 5.58 3.85
N VAL A 17 23.98 6.83 3.50
CA VAL A 17 23.53 7.84 4.48
C VAL A 17 22.12 7.55 4.96
N SER A 18 21.20 7.15 4.07
CA SER A 18 19.81 6.84 4.43
C SER A 18 19.70 5.57 5.29
N ALA A 19 20.47 4.52 4.96
CA ALA A 19 20.51 3.27 5.72
C ALA A 19 21.14 3.46 7.10
N ARG A 20 22.23 4.25 7.21
CA ARG A 20 22.87 4.57 8.50
C ARG A 20 21.97 5.41 9.39
N PHE A 21 21.31 6.43 8.84
CA PHE A 21 20.39 7.28 9.59
C PHE A 21 19.15 6.50 10.08
N TYR A 22 18.62 5.60 9.25
CA TYR A 22 17.51 4.72 9.64
C TYR A 22 17.92 3.69 10.70
N ALA A 23 19.13 3.12 10.59
CA ALA A 23 19.68 2.23 11.62
C ALA A 23 19.82 2.96 12.97
N ASP A 24 20.23 4.23 12.98
CA ASP A 24 20.33 5.04 14.19
C ASP A 24 18.97 5.42 14.78
N PHE A 25 17.96 5.67 13.93
CA PHE A 25 16.57 5.84 14.38
C PHE A 25 16.02 4.56 15.04
N MET A 26 16.27 3.39 14.44
CA MET A 26 15.86 2.09 14.98
C MET A 26 16.57 1.75 16.30
N LYS A 27 17.85 2.12 16.45
CA LYS A 27 18.59 1.99 17.73
C LYS A 27 17.97 2.84 18.84
N LYS A 28 17.56 4.09 18.54
CA LYS A 28 16.88 4.96 19.51
C LYS A 28 15.53 4.39 19.97
N LYS A 29 14.75 3.76 19.07
CA LYS A 29 13.48 3.11 19.44
C LYS A 29 13.64 1.84 20.28
N LYS A 30 14.71 1.06 20.09
CA LYS A 30 14.95 -0.17 20.87
C LYS A 30 15.16 0.13 22.36
N ASN A 31 15.75 1.28 22.68
CA ASN A 31 15.91 1.75 24.06
C ASN A 31 14.62 2.27 24.72
N GLN A 32 13.57 2.52 23.93
CA GLN A 32 12.28 3.03 24.43
C GLN A 32 11.23 1.92 24.65
N LYS A 33 11.52 0.68 24.27
CA LYS A 33 10.59 -0.47 24.26
C LYS A 33 10.73 -1.43 25.46
N LYS A 34 11.14 -0.95 26.64
CA LYS A 34 10.94 -1.68 27.90
C LYS A 34 9.73 -1.08 28.63
N GLY A 35 8.54 -1.57 28.33
CA GLY A 35 7.31 -1.21 29.05
C GLY A 35 6.02 -1.55 28.29
N SER A 36 5.21 -2.42 28.91
CA SER A 36 3.81 -2.79 28.70
C SER A 36 3.37 -3.57 27.44
N ASP A 37 3.33 -4.90 27.64
CA ASP A 37 2.18 -5.82 27.62
C ASP A 37 1.13 -5.86 26.50
N VAL A 38 0.88 -7.12 26.11
CA VAL A 38 0.11 -7.62 24.99
C VAL A 38 -1.10 -8.37 25.56
N ALA A 39 -2.32 -8.03 25.14
CA ALA A 39 -3.47 -8.93 25.22
C ALA A 39 -4.60 -8.40 24.33
N HIS A 40 -4.98 -9.14 23.30
CA HIS A 40 -6.29 -9.82 23.18
C HIS A 40 -6.58 -10.22 21.73
N LEU A 41 -7.30 -11.35 21.59
CA LEU A 41 -7.93 -11.93 20.39
C LEU A 41 -7.22 -13.15 19.77
N ALA A 42 -7.16 -14.22 20.56
CA ALA A 42 -7.26 -15.58 20.06
C ALA A 42 -8.63 -16.13 20.50
N GLN A 43 -9.47 -16.55 19.55
CA GLN A 43 -10.44 -17.66 19.67
C GLN A 43 -11.41 -17.65 18.49
N LEU A 44 -11.22 -18.58 17.55
CA LEU A 44 -12.30 -19.33 16.89
C LEU A 44 -11.73 -20.72 16.55
N GLY A 45 -12.35 -21.76 17.12
CA GLY A 45 -11.91 -23.15 17.04
C GLY A 45 -12.12 -23.83 15.67
N PRO A 46 -11.60 -25.06 15.49
CA PRO A 46 -11.66 -25.77 14.22
C PRO A 46 -13.01 -26.50 14.08
N GLY A 47 -13.74 -26.20 13.00
CA GLY A 47 -14.88 -27.00 12.53
C GLY A 47 -14.48 -27.74 11.26
N GLU A 48 -14.61 -29.06 11.28
CA GLU A 48 -14.29 -30.00 10.19
C GLU A 48 -15.30 -29.92 9.03
N GLY A 49 -14.83 -30.24 7.81
CA GLY A 49 -15.69 -30.73 6.72
C GLY A 49 -15.71 -29.92 5.40
N ALA A 50 -14.74 -30.21 4.53
CA ALA A 50 -14.73 -30.11 3.05
C ALA A 50 -15.51 -28.98 2.33
N ALA A 51 -14.81 -27.92 1.91
CA ALA A 51 -14.93 -27.24 0.61
C ALA A 51 -13.97 -26.03 0.54
N GLY A 52 -12.89 -26.14 -0.25
CA GLY A 52 -11.98 -25.04 -0.59
C GLY A 52 -11.15 -24.53 0.58
N GLU A 53 -9.82 -24.53 0.45
CA GLU A 53 -8.98 -23.73 1.34
C GLU A 53 -9.45 -22.27 1.26
N ARG A 54 -10.21 -21.83 2.26
CA ARG A 54 -10.69 -20.46 2.36
C ARG A 54 -9.45 -19.57 2.37
N TRP A 55 -9.20 -18.86 1.26
CA TRP A 55 -8.11 -17.90 1.18
C TRP A 55 -8.18 -16.97 2.39
N ARG A 56 -7.14 -17.04 3.22
CA ARG A 56 -6.99 -16.22 4.42
C ARG A 56 -5.72 -15.43 4.22
N ILE A 57 -5.80 -14.15 4.57
CA ILE A 57 -4.59 -13.37 4.77
C ILE A 57 -3.86 -14.01 5.94
N GLU A 58 -2.62 -14.45 5.71
CA GLU A 58 -1.79 -14.99 6.77
C GLU A 58 -1.72 -14.01 7.94
N ALA A 59 -1.76 -14.54 9.16
CA ALA A 59 -1.76 -13.75 10.37
C ALA A 59 -0.38 -13.11 10.60
N GLU A 60 -0.06 -12.08 9.82
CA GLU A 60 1.15 -11.29 9.99
C GLU A 60 0.88 -10.14 10.96
N SER A 61 1.81 -9.92 11.91
CA SER A 61 1.69 -8.81 12.86
C SER A 61 1.56 -7.47 12.13
N ALA A 62 0.71 -6.57 12.65
CA ALA A 62 0.48 -5.28 12.01
C ALA A 62 1.80 -4.45 11.96
N PRO A 63 2.15 -3.89 10.80
CA PRO A 63 3.37 -3.11 10.64
C PRO A 63 3.31 -1.84 11.49
N GLN A 64 4.47 -1.42 11.98
CA GLN A 64 4.59 -0.29 12.88
C GLN A 64 4.87 1.02 12.16
N THR A 65 5.31 0.95 10.91
CA THR A 65 5.65 2.10 10.05
C THR A 65 5.24 1.80 8.61
N LEU A 66 5.00 2.85 7.81
CA LEU A 66 4.79 2.69 6.37
C LEU A 66 6.06 2.18 5.69
N PHE A 67 7.25 2.54 6.17
CA PHE A 67 8.48 1.95 5.67
C PHE A 67 8.51 0.42 5.86
N GLU A 68 8.05 -0.10 7.01
CA GLU A 68 7.95 -1.54 7.23
C GLU A 68 6.99 -2.20 6.24
N VAL A 69 5.86 -1.56 5.91
CA VAL A 69 4.96 -2.02 4.84
C VAL A 69 5.75 -2.17 3.54
N VAL A 70 6.44 -1.12 3.09
CA VAL A 70 7.18 -1.13 1.83
C VAL A 70 8.27 -2.21 1.82
N GLU A 71 8.99 -2.39 2.93
CA GLU A 71 10.04 -3.41 3.05
C GLU A 71 9.51 -4.84 3.03
N ARG A 72 8.32 -5.09 3.60
CA ARG A 72 7.66 -6.39 3.47
C ARG A 72 7.33 -6.71 2.02
N PHE A 73 6.81 -5.73 1.27
CA PHE A 73 6.56 -5.90 -0.16
C PHE A 73 7.85 -6.06 -0.97
N ARG A 74 8.92 -5.34 -0.63
CA ARG A 74 10.24 -5.49 -1.26
C ARG A 74 10.79 -6.92 -1.10
N ARG A 75 10.71 -7.48 0.11
CA ARG A 75 11.20 -8.85 0.39
C ARG A 75 10.35 -9.93 -0.27
N ASN A 76 9.05 -9.69 -0.42
CA ASN A 76 8.09 -10.65 -0.94
C ASN A 76 7.61 -10.31 -2.36
N GLN A 77 8.41 -9.58 -3.16
CA GLN A 77 8.00 -9.11 -4.48
C GLN A 77 7.70 -10.23 -5.50
N HIS A 78 8.18 -11.45 -5.23
CA HIS A 78 7.95 -12.65 -6.05
C HIS A 78 7.01 -13.66 -5.35
N CYS A 79 6.38 -13.25 -4.24
CA CYS A 79 5.47 -14.10 -3.50
C CYS A 79 4.11 -14.14 -4.19
N GLU A 80 3.67 -15.32 -4.61
CA GLU A 80 2.41 -15.54 -5.33
C GLU A 80 1.25 -15.94 -4.41
N HIS A 81 1.39 -15.71 -3.10
CA HIS A 81 0.38 -16.05 -2.09
C HIS A 81 0.05 -14.85 -1.18
N GLY A 82 -1.08 -14.96 -0.48
CA GLY A 82 -1.56 -13.94 0.44
C GLY A 82 -1.74 -12.56 -0.21
N ILE A 83 -1.41 -11.51 0.55
CA ILE A 83 -1.51 -10.12 0.10
C ILE A 83 -0.53 -9.79 -1.04
N TYR A 84 0.62 -10.46 -1.09
CA TYR A 84 1.71 -10.17 -2.01
C TYR A 84 1.39 -10.58 -3.45
N LYS A 85 0.54 -11.59 -3.65
CA LYS A 85 -0.01 -11.96 -4.97
C LYS A 85 -0.75 -10.80 -5.62
N TYR A 86 -1.59 -10.10 -4.85
CA TYR A 86 -2.58 -9.16 -5.38
C TYR A 86 -2.15 -7.70 -5.32
N VAL A 87 -1.09 -7.36 -4.59
CA VAL A 87 -0.67 -5.97 -4.37
C VAL A 87 0.78 -5.79 -4.82
N LYS A 88 1.00 -4.85 -5.73
CA LYS A 88 2.33 -4.49 -6.23
C LYS A 88 2.62 -3.01 -6.03
N PHE A 89 3.79 -2.68 -5.50
CA PHE A 89 4.28 -1.30 -5.44
C PHE A 89 5.04 -0.96 -6.71
N CYS A 90 4.67 0.13 -7.37
CA CYS A 90 5.18 0.47 -8.70
C CYS A 90 6.60 1.05 -8.69
N ASP A 91 6.94 1.80 -7.64
CA ASP A 91 8.27 2.38 -7.40
C ASP A 91 8.59 2.25 -5.91
N LEU A 92 9.09 1.08 -5.51
CA LEU A 92 9.40 0.76 -4.10
C LEU A 92 10.30 1.82 -3.45
N ASP A 93 11.28 2.36 -4.19
CA ASP A 93 12.21 3.37 -3.66
C ASP A 93 11.55 4.75 -3.53
N GLY A 94 10.79 5.18 -4.53
CA GLY A 94 10.02 6.44 -4.49
C GLY A 94 8.94 6.43 -3.41
N VAL A 95 8.26 5.29 -3.26
CA VAL A 95 7.25 5.06 -2.22
C VAL A 95 7.90 5.01 -0.83
N ALA A 96 9.03 4.32 -0.65
CA ALA A 96 9.75 4.30 0.64
C ALA A 96 10.15 5.71 1.10
N LYS A 97 10.64 6.56 0.19
CA LYS A 97 10.98 7.96 0.50
C LYS A 97 9.77 8.75 1.00
N SER A 98 8.63 8.61 0.34
CA SER A 98 7.39 9.31 0.69
C SER A 98 6.80 8.79 2.02
N ALA A 99 6.83 7.47 2.22
CA ALA A 99 6.42 6.80 3.45
C ALA A 99 7.22 7.28 4.68
N ALA A 100 8.54 7.46 4.53
CA ALA A 100 9.41 7.93 5.60
C ALA A 100 9.07 9.36 6.07
N VAL A 101 8.43 10.19 5.24
CA VAL A 101 7.92 11.50 5.68
C VAL A 101 6.77 11.34 6.66
N VAL A 102 5.86 10.42 6.38
CA VAL A 102 4.67 10.17 7.21
C VAL A 102 5.05 9.49 8.53
N ASP A 103 6.03 8.58 8.50
CA ASP A 103 6.51 7.85 9.68
C ASP A 103 7.11 8.76 10.76
N ARG A 104 7.61 9.94 10.36
CA ARG A 104 8.13 10.96 11.27
C ARG A 104 7.01 11.71 12.03
N SER A 105 5.77 11.60 11.59
CA SER A 105 4.63 12.22 12.27
C SER A 105 4.25 11.45 13.54
N ARG A 106 3.63 12.16 14.51
CA ARG A 106 3.10 11.52 15.74
C ARG A 106 2.08 10.42 15.46
N ARG A 107 1.46 10.41 14.27
CA ARG A 107 0.44 9.44 13.86
C ARG A 107 0.98 8.35 12.92
N GLY A 108 2.28 8.32 12.61
CA GLY A 108 2.86 7.38 11.64
C GLY A 108 2.50 5.92 11.90
N ASN A 109 2.52 5.50 13.17
CA ASN A 109 2.16 4.13 13.57
C ASN A 109 0.68 3.78 13.35
N ALA A 110 -0.24 4.70 13.63
CA ALA A 110 -1.66 4.51 13.36
C ALA A 110 -1.92 4.49 11.84
N THR A 111 -1.27 5.39 11.11
CA THR A 111 -1.32 5.42 9.64
C THR A 111 -0.80 4.13 9.01
N ALA A 112 0.25 3.52 9.56
CA ALA A 112 0.76 2.22 9.10
C ALA A 112 -0.26 1.09 9.23
N ARG A 113 -0.98 1.02 10.37
CA ARG A 113 -2.04 0.03 10.57
C ARG A 113 -3.20 0.23 9.59
N ILE A 114 -3.65 1.46 9.41
CA ILE A 114 -4.72 1.80 8.46
C ILE A 114 -4.30 1.41 7.03
N CYS A 115 -3.07 1.74 6.63
CA CYS A 115 -2.55 1.36 5.31
C CYS A 115 -2.55 -0.17 5.14
N TRP A 116 -2.08 -0.90 6.15
CA TRP A 116 -2.07 -2.36 6.10
C TRP A 116 -3.46 -2.97 5.94
N GLU A 117 -4.46 -2.51 6.69
CA GLU A 117 -5.85 -2.95 6.55
C GLU A 117 -6.43 -2.64 5.17
N GLN A 118 -6.11 -1.48 4.60
CA GLN A 118 -6.56 -1.10 3.25
C GLN A 118 -5.93 -1.98 2.17
N LEU A 119 -4.63 -2.29 2.25
CA LEU A 119 -3.97 -3.20 1.32
C LEU A 119 -4.55 -4.62 1.42
N GLN A 120 -4.81 -5.09 2.64
CA GLN A 120 -5.49 -6.36 2.87
C GLN A 120 -6.89 -6.38 2.25
N SER A 121 -7.65 -5.29 2.38
CA SER A 121 -8.98 -5.16 1.77
C SER A 121 -8.94 -5.22 0.24
N LEU A 122 -7.93 -4.57 -0.39
CA LEU A 122 -7.71 -4.67 -1.83
C LEU A 122 -7.41 -6.12 -2.25
N ALA A 123 -6.53 -6.81 -1.52
CA ALA A 123 -6.21 -8.21 -1.81
C ALA A 123 -7.44 -9.13 -1.65
N CYS A 124 -8.24 -8.96 -0.58
CA CYS A 124 -9.48 -9.72 -0.40
C CYS A 124 -10.47 -9.48 -1.56
N TYR A 125 -10.59 -8.24 -2.03
CA TYR A 125 -11.46 -7.89 -3.15
C TYR A 125 -11.02 -8.55 -4.45
N LEU A 126 -9.73 -8.44 -4.79
CA LEU A 126 -9.18 -9.00 -6.02
C LEU A 126 -9.25 -10.53 -6.01
N ASN A 127 -8.94 -11.17 -4.88
CA ASN A 127 -9.15 -12.61 -4.73
C ASN A 127 -10.62 -12.99 -4.90
N ALA A 128 -11.57 -12.21 -4.35
CA ALA A 128 -12.98 -12.52 -4.51
C ALA A 128 -13.48 -12.38 -5.96
N LEU A 129 -12.89 -11.46 -6.73
CA LEU A 129 -13.15 -11.35 -8.17
C LEU A 129 -12.56 -12.53 -8.94
N GLU A 130 -11.29 -12.87 -8.70
CA GLU A 130 -10.59 -13.95 -9.39
C GLU A 130 -11.28 -15.31 -9.16
N GLU A 131 -11.73 -15.57 -7.92
CA GLU A 131 -12.46 -16.79 -7.55
C GLU A 131 -13.93 -16.79 -7.99
N GLY A 132 -14.40 -15.73 -8.66
CA GLY A 132 -15.81 -15.60 -9.08
C GLY A 132 -16.81 -15.45 -7.92
N ARG A 133 -16.34 -15.23 -6.69
CA ARG A 133 -17.17 -15.07 -5.49
C ARG A 133 -17.80 -13.68 -5.38
N PHE A 134 -17.32 -12.72 -6.15
CA PHE A 134 -17.83 -11.36 -6.21
C PHE A 134 -17.86 -10.85 -7.65
N GLN A 135 -18.79 -9.95 -7.94
CA GLN A 135 -18.82 -9.15 -9.15
C GLN A 135 -19.18 -7.71 -8.79
N GLY A 136 -18.49 -6.75 -9.39
CA GLY A 136 -18.72 -5.32 -9.15
C GLY A 136 -17.47 -4.55 -8.75
N GLY A 137 -17.66 -3.25 -8.51
CA GLY A 137 -16.57 -2.33 -8.16
C GLY A 137 -16.15 -2.43 -6.70
N PHE A 138 -14.94 -1.97 -6.38
CA PHE A 138 -14.40 -2.04 -5.02
C PHE A 138 -15.28 -1.35 -3.95
N LYS A 139 -15.95 -0.24 -4.26
CA LYS A 139 -16.90 0.37 -3.31
C LYS A 139 -18.08 -0.57 -2.99
N GLN A 140 -18.62 -1.24 -4.00
CA GLN A 140 -19.69 -2.23 -3.80
C GLN A 140 -19.20 -3.41 -2.97
N TYR A 141 -17.94 -3.82 -3.13
CA TYR A 141 -17.32 -4.82 -2.27
C TYR A 141 -17.28 -4.36 -0.81
N LEU A 142 -16.88 -3.11 -0.55
CA LEU A 142 -16.84 -2.56 0.82
C LEU A 142 -18.23 -2.50 1.48
N ASP A 143 -19.27 -2.24 0.69
CA ASP A 143 -20.66 -2.13 1.16
C ASP A 143 -21.39 -3.49 1.21
N SER A 144 -20.74 -4.59 0.78
CA SER A 144 -21.38 -5.91 0.65
C SER A 144 -21.13 -6.81 1.86
N ASP A 145 -22.23 -7.29 2.45
CA ASP A 145 -22.23 -8.34 3.49
C ASP A 145 -22.16 -9.76 2.93
N LYS A 146 -22.37 -9.93 1.61
CA LYS A 146 -22.45 -11.25 0.95
C LYS A 146 -21.09 -11.91 0.77
N VAL A 147 -20.02 -11.13 0.76
CA VAL A 147 -18.66 -11.61 0.50
C VAL A 147 -17.76 -11.30 1.69
N GLN A 148 -17.29 -12.38 2.30
CA GLN A 148 -16.34 -12.35 3.42
C GLN A 148 -14.99 -11.75 2.99
N GLY A 149 -14.33 -11.07 3.93
CA GLY A 149 -12.99 -10.49 3.74
C GLY A 149 -12.80 -9.22 4.56
N VAL A 150 -11.59 -8.68 4.52
CA VAL A 150 -11.26 -7.43 5.23
C VAL A 150 -12.03 -6.28 4.56
N LYS A 151 -12.88 -5.62 5.34
CA LYS A 151 -13.62 -4.41 4.91
C LYS A 151 -13.07 -3.20 5.65
N VAL A 152 -12.77 -2.14 4.91
CA VAL A 152 -12.41 -0.83 5.47
C VAL A 152 -13.58 0.15 5.30
N PRO A 153 -13.69 1.18 6.15
CA PRO A 153 -14.77 2.17 6.02
C PRO A 153 -14.78 2.82 4.64
N ALA A 154 -15.90 2.72 3.90
CA ALA A 154 -16.02 3.26 2.54
C ALA A 154 -15.69 4.76 2.46
N LYS A 155 -15.89 5.51 3.55
CA LYS A 155 -15.50 6.93 3.67
C LYS A 155 -13.99 7.19 3.59
N GLN A 156 -13.13 6.18 3.68
CA GLN A 156 -11.69 6.32 3.46
C GLN A 156 -11.30 6.16 1.99
N PHE A 157 -12.13 5.49 1.18
CA PHE A 157 -11.91 5.28 -0.25
C PHE A 157 -12.45 6.45 -1.08
N ARG A 158 -11.71 6.83 -2.12
CA ARG A 158 -12.14 7.77 -3.16
C ARG A 158 -11.93 7.11 -4.51
N ALA A 159 -13.01 6.95 -5.27
CA ALA A 159 -12.97 6.37 -6.61
C ALA A 159 -12.32 7.33 -7.64
N GLN A 160 -12.36 8.63 -7.38
CA GLN A 160 -11.81 9.65 -8.25
C GLN A 160 -11.29 10.85 -7.46
N GLU A 161 -10.40 11.60 -8.09
CA GLU A 161 -9.98 12.93 -7.64
C GLU A 161 -11.10 13.97 -7.76
N SER A 162 -10.98 15.05 -6.99
CA SER A 162 -11.90 16.19 -7.11
C SER A 162 -11.81 16.84 -8.50
N ASP A 163 -12.93 17.41 -8.96
CA ASP A 163 -12.99 18.11 -10.26
C ASP A 163 -11.96 19.23 -10.37
N THR A 164 -11.72 19.93 -9.26
CA THR A 164 -10.72 20.97 -9.13
C THR A 164 -9.31 20.46 -9.42
N VAL A 165 -8.91 19.34 -8.82
CA VAL A 165 -7.59 18.70 -9.06
C VAL A 165 -7.50 18.22 -10.51
N ARG A 166 -8.59 17.68 -11.06
CA ARG A 166 -8.64 17.14 -12.41
C ARG A 166 -8.48 18.20 -13.50
N LYS A 167 -9.05 19.39 -13.30
CA LYS A 167 -9.04 20.49 -14.29
C LYS A 167 -7.74 21.31 -14.27
N ALA A 168 -6.96 21.25 -13.20
CA ALA A 168 -5.71 21.98 -13.08
C ALA A 168 -4.50 21.10 -13.48
N GLY A 169 -3.84 21.44 -14.58
CA GLY A 169 -2.68 20.68 -15.11
C GLY A 169 -1.57 20.44 -14.08
N LYS A 170 -1.29 21.42 -13.21
CA LYS A 170 -0.31 21.31 -12.12
C LYS A 170 -0.65 20.17 -11.14
N PHE A 171 -1.90 20.10 -10.68
CA PHE A 171 -2.29 19.09 -9.69
C PHE A 171 -2.39 17.70 -10.31
N ARG A 172 -2.88 17.63 -11.55
CA ARG A 172 -2.90 16.40 -12.36
C ARG A 172 -1.49 15.80 -12.53
N ALA A 173 -0.48 16.64 -12.76
CA ALA A 173 0.90 16.18 -12.93
C ALA A 173 1.44 15.46 -11.68
N GLN A 174 1.09 15.90 -10.48
CA GLN A 174 1.49 15.26 -9.22
C GLN A 174 0.87 13.86 -9.03
N ARG A 175 -0.18 13.51 -9.78
CA ARG A 175 -0.85 12.20 -9.71
C ARG A 175 -0.35 11.25 -10.80
N ARG A 176 0.67 11.64 -11.56
CA ARG A 176 1.38 10.76 -12.50
C ARG A 176 2.51 10.06 -11.76
N PHE A 177 2.37 8.75 -11.59
CA PHE A 177 3.35 7.92 -10.91
C PHE A 177 4.05 7.00 -11.91
N LYS A 178 5.28 6.61 -11.61
CA LYS A 178 5.96 5.54 -12.35
C LYS A 178 5.18 4.25 -12.15
N VAL A 179 5.02 3.48 -13.22
CA VAL A 179 4.33 2.18 -13.20
C VAL A 179 5.01 1.16 -14.10
N PRO A 180 4.81 -0.14 -13.85
CA PRO A 180 5.19 -1.20 -14.78
C PRO A 180 4.55 -1.04 -16.17
N GLN A 181 5.24 -1.53 -17.21
CA GLN A 181 4.74 -1.46 -18.59
C GLN A 181 3.45 -2.24 -18.83
N GLU A 182 3.20 -3.30 -18.03
CA GLU A 182 1.94 -4.06 -18.05
C GLU A 182 0.73 -3.18 -17.69
N LEU A 183 0.92 -2.11 -16.90
CA LEU A 183 -0.15 -1.17 -16.56
C LEU A 183 -0.20 0.02 -17.54
N SER A 184 0.96 0.50 -18.01
CA SER A 184 1.04 1.61 -18.97
C SER A 184 2.33 1.50 -19.77
N SER A 185 2.21 1.41 -21.10
CA SER A 185 3.36 1.30 -22.01
C SER A 185 4.37 2.45 -21.87
N ASP A 186 3.90 3.65 -21.49
CA ASP A 186 4.73 4.83 -21.24
C ASP A 186 5.54 4.76 -19.92
N GLY A 187 5.34 3.73 -19.09
CA GLY A 187 5.98 3.59 -17.78
C GLY A 187 5.50 4.59 -16.72
N VAL A 188 4.46 5.36 -17.03
CA VAL A 188 3.81 6.33 -16.14
C VAL A 188 2.30 6.26 -16.27
N TYR A 189 1.58 6.47 -15.18
CA TYR A 189 0.11 6.44 -15.17
C TYR A 189 -0.47 7.46 -14.19
N GLU A 190 -1.57 8.09 -14.58
CA GLU A 190 -2.30 9.03 -13.73
C GLU A 190 -3.31 8.29 -12.84
N MET A 191 -2.97 8.09 -11.57
CA MET A 191 -3.85 7.40 -10.64
C MET A 191 -4.83 8.38 -9.98
N LYS A 192 -6.12 8.08 -10.07
CA LYS A 192 -7.20 8.91 -9.49
C LYS A 192 -7.80 8.29 -8.22
N ARG A 193 -7.79 6.95 -8.15
CA ARG A 193 -8.28 6.21 -7.00
C ARG A 193 -7.29 6.36 -5.86
N HIS A 194 -7.80 6.64 -4.67
CA HIS A 194 -6.94 6.77 -3.51
C HIS A 194 -7.67 6.49 -2.20
N PHE A 195 -6.88 6.17 -1.18
CA PHE A 195 -7.33 6.14 0.20
C PHE A 195 -6.81 7.33 1.00
N ALA A 196 -7.59 7.75 2.01
CA ALA A 196 -7.11 8.54 3.13
C ALA A 196 -6.52 7.62 4.20
N LEU A 197 -5.31 7.92 4.68
CA LEU A 197 -4.60 7.16 5.72
C LEU A 197 -4.65 7.82 7.09
N GLY A 198 -5.78 8.47 7.38
CA GLY A 198 -6.03 9.18 8.61
C GLY A 198 -7.48 9.05 9.04
N VAL A 199 -7.74 9.44 10.29
CA VAL A 199 -9.07 9.52 10.88
C VAL A 199 -9.54 10.97 10.93
N GLY A 200 -10.78 11.22 10.48
CA GLY A 200 -11.41 12.54 10.50
C GLY A 200 -11.11 13.43 9.29
N ASN A 201 -11.30 14.74 9.46
CA ASN A 201 -11.25 15.75 8.39
C ASN A 201 -9.89 16.46 8.24
N SER A 202 -8.83 15.97 8.90
CA SER A 202 -7.49 16.56 8.76
C SER A 202 -6.84 16.20 7.42
N VAL A 203 -5.87 17.01 6.98
CA VAL A 203 -4.95 16.71 5.88
C VAL A 203 -4.26 15.36 6.14
N ALA A 204 -4.80 14.30 5.56
CA ALA A 204 -4.35 12.93 5.80
C ALA A 204 -3.36 12.49 4.71
N PRO A 205 -2.34 11.69 5.06
CA PRO A 205 -1.53 10.98 4.08
C PRO A 205 -2.42 10.16 3.13
N ARG A 206 -1.96 9.95 1.91
CA ARG A 206 -2.72 9.30 0.84
C ARG A 206 -1.99 8.07 0.30
N MET A 207 -2.78 7.09 -0.11
CA MET A 207 -2.33 5.96 -0.93
C MET A 207 -3.04 6.01 -2.27
N TYR A 208 -2.30 6.27 -3.36
CA TYR A 208 -2.85 6.24 -4.72
C TYR A 208 -2.59 4.89 -5.36
N PHE A 209 -3.60 4.39 -6.08
CA PHE A 209 -3.52 3.09 -6.71
C PHE A 209 -4.37 2.99 -7.97
N GLU A 210 -4.11 1.96 -8.76
CA GLU A 210 -4.96 1.50 -9.84
C GLU A 210 -5.30 0.01 -9.66
N LEU A 211 -6.45 -0.41 -10.15
CA LEU A 211 -6.91 -1.80 -10.07
C LEU A 211 -7.02 -2.39 -11.46
N ASP A 212 -6.29 -3.46 -11.71
CA ASP A 212 -6.58 -4.39 -12.78
C ASP A 212 -7.47 -5.50 -12.22
N THR A 213 -8.74 -5.53 -12.63
CA THR A 213 -9.75 -6.48 -12.15
C THR A 213 -10.06 -7.58 -13.15
N ASN A 214 -9.35 -7.64 -14.28
CA ASN A 214 -9.76 -8.49 -15.41
C ASN A 214 -8.63 -9.39 -15.91
N GLN A 215 -7.38 -8.90 -15.94
CA GLN A 215 -6.25 -9.67 -16.47
C GLN A 215 -5.41 -10.25 -15.34
N HIS A 216 -4.81 -9.38 -14.54
CA HIS A 216 -3.83 -9.80 -13.51
C HIS A 216 -4.40 -9.81 -12.09
N PHE A 217 -5.65 -9.35 -11.89
CA PHE A 217 -6.26 -9.18 -10.56
C PHE A 217 -5.30 -8.48 -9.58
N THR A 218 -4.69 -7.37 -9.99
CA THR A 218 -3.60 -6.71 -9.27
C THR A 218 -3.96 -5.27 -8.90
N ALA A 219 -3.67 -4.89 -7.66
CA ALA A 219 -3.65 -3.52 -7.17
C ALA A 219 -2.24 -2.95 -7.32
N TYR A 220 -2.10 -1.95 -8.19
CA TYR A 220 -0.86 -1.24 -8.42
C TYR A 220 -0.80 0.01 -7.56
N ILE A 221 0.09 0.04 -6.57
CA ILE A 221 0.29 1.18 -5.67
C ILE A 221 1.34 2.11 -6.26
N GLY A 222 0.92 3.29 -6.72
CA GLY A 222 1.81 4.29 -7.32
C GLY A 222 2.38 5.30 -6.31
N TYR A 223 1.69 5.51 -5.19
CA TYR A 223 2.12 6.47 -4.16
C TYR A 223 1.61 6.11 -2.79
N LEU A 224 2.45 6.34 -1.78
CA LEU A 224 2.14 6.21 -0.37
C LEU A 224 2.91 7.28 0.40
N GLY A 225 2.23 8.32 0.87
CA GLY A 225 2.93 9.47 1.43
C GLY A 225 2.03 10.59 1.90
N PRO A 226 2.59 11.78 2.19
CA PRO A 226 1.83 12.97 2.57
C PRO A 226 0.73 13.31 1.57
N HIS A 227 -0.22 14.14 2.00
CA HIS A 227 -1.24 14.68 1.11
C HIS A 227 -0.57 15.48 -0.03
N LEU A 228 -0.94 15.18 -1.28
CA LEU A 228 -0.50 15.94 -2.45
C LEU A 228 -1.28 17.26 -2.58
N ASP A 229 -0.70 18.28 -3.20
CA ASP A 229 -1.28 19.62 -3.23
C ASP A 229 -2.64 19.66 -3.93
N ASN A 230 -3.51 20.54 -3.47
CA ASN A 230 -4.76 20.93 -4.14
C ASN A 230 -5.11 22.40 -3.80
N LEU A 231 -6.26 22.92 -4.24
CA LEU A 231 -6.63 24.32 -3.96
C LEU A 231 -6.87 24.66 -2.47
N HIS A 232 -7.04 23.66 -1.60
CA HIS A 232 -7.42 23.87 -0.20
C HIS A 232 -6.35 23.39 0.80
N THR A 233 -5.30 22.70 0.34
CA THR A 233 -4.26 22.13 1.18
C THR A 233 -2.90 22.19 0.46
N ASN A 234 -1.92 22.74 1.20
CA ASN A 234 -0.55 23.16 0.85
C ASN A 234 -0.45 24.45 0.04
#